data_AF-A0A7C5Z6H5-F1
#
_entry.id   AF-A0A7C5Z6H5-F1
#
_cell.length_a   1.000
_cell.length_b   1.000
_cell.length_c   1.000
_cell.angle_alpha   90.00
_cell.angle_beta   90.00
_cell.angle_gamma   90.00
#
_symmetry.space_group_name_H-M   'P 1'
#
loop_
_entity.id
_entity.type
_entity.pdbx_description
1 polymer ?
#
loop_
_entity_poly.entity_id
_entity_poly.type
_entity_poly.pdbx_seq_one_letter_code
_entity_poly.pdbx_strand_id
1 'polypeptide(L)'
;MGRLFEFGCEHCGYQAEVSGGEDAGTLIVTQTMTCLDCKRVVDVVVGESHPGSLGSDIAILGRCPRCRSKQVIPWGKARPCPECGGRMKKLDTGRVCFWD
;
A
#
# COMPACT_ATOMS: atom_id res chain seq x y z
N MET A 1 -10.11 11.78 2.49
CA MET A 1 -9.58 10.89 3.54
C MET A 1 -9.41 9.52 2.95
N GLY A 2 -8.20 8.97 3.03
CA GLY A 2 -7.93 7.62 2.57
C GLY A 2 -8.49 6.59 3.55
N ARG A 3 -8.55 5.34 3.11
CA ARG A 3 -9.06 4.21 3.89
C ARG A 3 -8.06 3.07 3.87
N LEU A 4 -7.74 2.55 5.03
CA LEU A 4 -6.98 1.32 5.18
C LEU A 4 -7.94 0.15 5.45
N PHE A 5 -7.55 -1.01 4.95
CA PHE A 5 -8.21 -2.28 5.20
C PHE A 5 -7.18 -3.34 5.57
N GLU A 6 -7.57 -4.29 6.41
CA GLU A 6 -6.76 -5.46 6.68
C GLU A 6 -6.98 -6.53 5.59
N PHE A 7 -5.87 -7.00 5.03
CA PHE A 7 -5.82 -8.11 4.09
C PHE A 7 -5.00 -9.25 4.70
N GLY A 8 -5.47 -10.49 4.53
CA GLY A 8 -4.81 -11.69 5.02
C GLY A 8 -4.62 -12.75 3.94
N CYS A 9 -3.52 -13.48 4.04
CA CYS A 9 -3.27 -14.70 3.28
C CYS A 9 -3.57 -15.93 4.14
N GLU A 10 -4.57 -16.71 3.74
CA GLU A 10 -4.95 -17.94 4.45
C GLU A 10 -3.90 -19.07 4.34
N HIS A 11 -2.99 -18.99 3.37
CA HIS A 11 -1.98 -20.03 3.14
C HIS A 11 -0.75 -19.93 4.05
N CYS A 12 -0.30 -18.72 4.38
CA CYS A 12 0.92 -18.49 5.17
C CYS A 12 0.71 -17.60 6.40
N GLY A 13 -0.49 -17.04 6.59
CA GLY A 13 -0.80 -16.17 7.72
C GLY A 13 -0.33 -14.72 7.55
N TYR A 14 0.34 -14.36 6.45
CA TYR A 14 0.75 -12.99 6.19
C TYR A 14 -0.46 -12.03 6.19
N GLN A 15 -0.30 -10.89 6.85
CA GLN A 15 -1.30 -9.83 6.90
C GLN A 15 -0.69 -8.46 6.56
N ALA A 16 -1.51 -7.60 5.96
CA ALA A 16 -1.16 -6.22 5.64
C ALA A 16 -2.36 -5.30 5.84
N GLU A 17 -2.12 -4.15 6.46
CA GLU A 17 -3.06 -3.03 6.50
C GLU A 17 -2.68 -2.05 5.40
N VAL A 18 -3.51 -1.94 4.36
CA VAL A 18 -3.28 -1.11 3.17
C VAL A 18 -4.60 -0.67 2.55
N SER A 19 -4.59 0.33 1.67
CA SER A 19 -5.77 0.79 0.93
C SER A 19 -6.34 -0.25 -0.03
N GLY A 20 -5.51 -1.19 -0.49
CA GLY A 20 -5.88 -2.29 -1.37
C GLY A 20 -6.06 -1.90 -2.85
N GLY A 21 -5.52 -0.75 -3.26
CA GLY A 21 -5.63 -0.18 -4.60
C GLY A 21 -5.12 1.27 -4.65
N GLU A 22 -5.62 2.04 -5.60
CA GLU A 22 -5.48 3.50 -5.62
C GLU A 22 -6.31 4.11 -4.49
N ASP A 23 -5.77 5.11 -3.81
CA ASP A 23 -6.46 5.83 -2.74
C ASP A 23 -5.88 7.24 -2.56
N ALA A 24 -6.60 8.12 -1.88
CA ALA A 24 -6.16 9.49 -1.68
C ALA A 24 -6.58 10.08 -0.32
N GLY A 25 -5.60 10.66 0.36
CA GLY A 25 -5.79 11.57 1.48
C GLY A 25 -5.98 13.02 1.00
N THR A 26 -6.03 13.94 1.95
CA THR A 26 -6.08 15.39 1.73
C THR A 26 -4.80 15.90 1.08
N LEU A 27 -3.64 15.33 1.44
CA LEU A 27 -2.34 15.79 0.95
C LEU A 27 -1.81 14.93 -0.20
N ILE A 28 -1.99 13.62 -0.16
CA ILE A 28 -1.27 12.67 -1.01
C ILE A 28 -2.17 11.62 -1.66
N VAL A 29 -1.73 11.15 -2.82
CA VAL A 29 -2.30 10.01 -3.55
C VAL A 29 -1.39 8.80 -3.36
N THR A 30 -1.97 7.68 -2.97
CA THR A 30 -1.26 6.42 -2.77
C THR A 30 -1.74 5.33 -3.73
N GLN A 31 -0.85 4.37 -3.97
CA GLN A 31 -1.17 3.12 -4.66
C GLN A 31 -0.63 1.97 -3.82
N THR A 32 -1.48 0.99 -3.54
CA THR A 32 -1.02 -0.25 -2.92
C THR A 32 -0.13 -1.03 -3.89
N MET A 33 1.09 -1.35 -3.44
CA MET A 33 2.15 -1.99 -4.20
C MET A 33 2.83 -3.09 -3.39
N THR A 34 3.46 -4.04 -4.09
CA THR A 34 4.39 -5.00 -3.48
C THR A 34 5.80 -4.44 -3.53
N CYS A 35 6.43 -4.28 -2.37
CA CYS A 35 7.87 -4.07 -2.29
C CYS A 35 8.61 -5.40 -2.37
N LEU A 36 9.48 -5.55 -3.37
CA LEU A 36 10.22 -6.78 -3.63
C LEU A 36 11.35 -7.01 -2.61
N ASP A 37 11.96 -5.93 -2.10
CA ASP A 37 13.01 -6.02 -1.09
C ASP A 37 12.44 -6.39 0.28
N CYS A 38 11.33 -5.76 0.69
CA CYS A 38 10.70 -6.07 1.96
C CYS A 38 9.89 -7.37 1.91
N LYS A 39 9.49 -7.83 0.71
CA LYS A 39 8.45 -8.85 0.50
C LYS A 39 7.16 -8.50 1.25
N ARG A 40 6.69 -7.26 1.08
CA ARG A 40 5.48 -6.75 1.74
C ARG A 40 4.59 -5.99 0.77
N VAL A 41 3.29 -6.05 1.04
CA VAL A 41 2.32 -5.12 0.45
C VAL A 41 2.33 -3.83 1.27
N VAL A 42 2.42 -2.68 0.60
CA VAL A 42 2.57 -1.35 1.19
C VAL A 42 1.83 -0.31 0.34
N ASP A 43 1.36 0.78 0.94
CA ASP A 43 0.89 1.94 0.18
C ASP A 43 2.08 2.85 -0.14
N VAL A 44 2.27 3.10 -1.44
CA VAL A 44 3.33 3.95 -1.97
C VAL A 44 2.72 5.28 -2.38
N VAL A 45 3.34 6.38 -1.95
CA VAL A 45 2.96 7.71 -2.43
C VAL A 45 3.33 7.82 -3.90
N VAL A 46 2.33 8.05 -4.74
CA VAL A 46 2.49 8.17 -6.20
C VAL A 46 2.21 9.58 -6.71
N GLY A 47 1.65 10.45 -5.86
CA GLY A 47 1.41 11.84 -6.19
C GLY A 47 0.92 12.65 -5.02
N GLU A 48 0.61 13.91 -5.30
CA GLU A 48 -0.04 14.85 -4.40
C GLU A 48 -1.49 15.05 -4.80
N SER A 49 -2.37 15.24 -3.81
CA SER A 49 -3.80 15.52 -4.05
C SER A 49 -4.04 16.95 -4.53
N HIS A 50 -3.14 17.87 -4.18
CA HIS A 50 -3.16 19.27 -4.60
C HIS A 50 -1.74 19.75 -4.93
N PRO A 51 -1.57 20.71 -5.86
CA PRO A 51 -0.25 21.23 -6.22
C PRO A 51 0.50 21.77 -5.00
N GLY A 52 1.70 21.25 -4.76
CA GLY A 52 2.56 21.67 -3.66
C GLY A 52 2.26 21.02 -2.31
N SER A 53 1.29 20.10 -2.20
CA SER A 53 1.02 19.38 -0.95
C SER A 53 2.20 18.56 -0.47
N LEU A 54 3.07 18.09 -1.38
CA LEU A 54 4.28 17.36 -1.00
C LEU A 54 5.44 18.29 -0.62
N GLY A 55 5.42 19.57 -1.01
CA GLY A 55 6.52 20.50 -0.75
C GLY A 55 7.90 19.91 -1.13
N SER A 56 8.78 19.78 -0.14
CA SER A 56 10.12 19.20 -0.29
C SER A 56 10.17 17.66 -0.21
N ASP A 57 9.06 17.01 0.14
CA ASP A 57 9.00 15.56 0.38
C ASP A 57 8.88 14.73 -0.89
N ILE A 58 9.16 15.30 -2.06
CA ILE A 58 9.21 14.60 -3.35
C ILE A 58 10.13 13.36 -3.33
N ALA A 59 11.08 13.30 -2.39
CA ALA A 59 11.95 12.15 -2.19
C ALA A 59 11.21 10.86 -1.78
N ILE A 60 9.96 10.94 -1.31
CA ILE A 60 9.13 9.78 -0.94
C ILE A 60 8.40 9.15 -2.14
N LEU A 61 8.25 9.90 -3.25
CA LEU A 61 7.47 9.48 -4.41
C LEU A 61 8.01 8.20 -5.03
N GLY A 62 7.10 7.24 -5.26
CA GLY A 62 7.39 5.97 -5.93
C GLY A 62 8.34 5.06 -5.15
N ARG A 63 8.42 5.21 -3.83
CA ARG A 63 9.32 4.41 -2.97
C ARG A 63 8.57 3.68 -1.89
N CYS A 64 9.11 2.52 -1.51
CA CYS A 64 8.63 1.79 -0.36
C CYS A 64 8.73 2.67 0.91
N PRO A 65 7.64 2.85 1.68
CA PRO A 65 7.67 3.68 2.89
C PRO A 65 8.56 3.09 3.99
N ARG A 66 8.88 1.79 3.92
CA ARG A 66 9.69 1.10 4.94
C ARG A 66 11.19 1.13 4.65
N CYS A 67 11.59 0.75 3.44
CA CYS A 67 13.01 0.61 3.07
C CYS A 67 13.51 1.66 2.07
N ARG A 68 12.65 2.57 1.60
CA ARG A 68 12.96 3.62 0.60
C ARG A 68 13.42 3.12 -0.78
N SER A 69 13.39 1.81 -1.00
CA SER A 69 13.68 1.20 -2.30
C SER A 69 12.67 1.62 -3.37
N LYS A 70 13.13 1.66 -4.61
CA LYS A 70 12.31 1.83 -5.81
C LYS A 70 11.79 0.50 -6.37
N GLN A 71 12.18 -0.64 -5.78
CA GLN A 71 11.70 -1.97 -6.18
C GLN A 71 10.30 -2.23 -5.61
N VAL A 72 9.34 -1.42 -6.09
CA VAL A 72 7.92 -1.53 -5.79
C VAL A 72 7.16 -1.75 -7.10
N ILE A 73 6.23 -2.69 -7.10
CA ILE A 73 5.41 -3.02 -8.27
C ILE A 73 3.92 -2.98 -7.89
N PRO A 74 3.00 -2.62 -8.81
CA PRO A 74 1.58 -2.60 -8.53
C PRO A 74 1.08 -3.92 -7.92
N TRP A 75 0.32 -3.83 -6.84
CA TRP A 75 -0.29 -5.00 -6.23
C TRP A 75 -1.44 -5.48 -7.11
N GLY A 76 -1.16 -6.44 -7.99
CA GLY A 76 -2.07 -6.83 -9.08
C GLY A 76 -3.45 -7.28 -8.62
N LYS A 77 -4.42 -7.33 -9.55
CA LYS A 77 -5.84 -7.65 -9.28
C LYS A 77 -6.07 -8.99 -8.54
N ALA A 78 -5.18 -9.95 -8.74
CA ALA A 78 -5.21 -11.24 -8.03
C ALA A 78 -4.85 -11.13 -6.54
N ARG A 79 -4.35 -9.97 -6.09
CA ARG A 79 -3.86 -9.68 -4.73
C ARG A 79 -2.88 -10.75 -4.24
N PRO A 80 -1.76 -10.96 -4.95
CA PRO A 80 -0.80 -12.00 -4.60
C PRO A 80 -0.13 -11.67 -3.27
N CYS A 81 0.03 -12.70 -2.43
CA CYS A 81 0.78 -12.65 -1.20
C CYS A 81 2.28 -12.53 -1.55
N PRO A 82 2.99 -11.55 -0.98
CA PRO A 82 4.40 -11.34 -1.29
C PRO A 82 5.32 -12.41 -0.68
N GLU A 83 4.85 -13.20 0.29
CA GLU A 83 5.65 -14.23 0.96
C GLU A 83 5.51 -15.60 0.28
N CYS A 84 4.31 -15.98 -0.16
CA CYS A 84 4.05 -17.32 -0.71
C CYS A 84 3.40 -17.35 -2.10
N GLY A 85 3.02 -16.20 -2.66
CA GLY A 85 2.33 -16.11 -3.95
C GLY A 85 0.83 -16.45 -3.92
N GLY A 86 0.32 -16.98 -2.80
CA GLY A 86 -1.11 -17.28 -2.62
C GLY A 86 -2.00 -16.02 -2.66
N ARG A 87 -3.30 -16.17 -2.81
CA ARG A 87 -4.22 -15.02 -2.88
C ARG A 87 -4.49 -14.43 -1.49
N MET A 88 -4.45 -13.11 -1.37
CA MET A 88 -4.89 -12.38 -0.19
C MET A 88 -6.35 -11.95 -0.31
N LYS A 89 -7.09 -12.04 0.80
CA LYS A 89 -8.48 -11.59 0.93
C LYS A 89 -8.55 -10.44 1.91
N LYS A 90 -9.49 -9.53 1.69
CA LYS A 90 -9.86 -8.53 2.69
C LYS A 90 -10.50 -9.27 3.86
N LEU A 91 -10.11 -8.94 5.08
CA LEU A 91 -10.66 -9.57 6.28
C LEU A 91 -11.96 -8.86 6.67
N ASP A 92 -13.04 -9.61 6.83
CA ASP A 92 -14.37 -9.06 7.14
C ASP A 92 -14.46 -8.50 8.57
N THR A 93 -13.65 -9.04 9.48
CA THR A 93 -13.44 -8.51 10.83
C THR A 93 -12.44 -7.36 10.87
N GLY A 94 -11.86 -7.01 9.71
CA GLY A 94 -10.78 -6.05 9.63
C GLY A 94 -11.28 -4.63 9.92
N ARG A 95 -10.55 -3.89 10.74
CA ARG A 95 -10.90 -2.49 11.02
C ARG A 95 -10.75 -1.67 9.74
N VAL A 96 -11.72 -0.80 9.48
CA VAL A 96 -11.55 0.27 8.48
C VAL A 96 -10.97 1.46 9.22
N CYS A 97 -9.70 1.75 8.96
CA CYS A 97 -9.03 2.93 9.50
C CYS A 97 -9.05 4.03 8.43
N PHE A 98 -9.23 5.28 8.85
CA PHE A 98 -9.06 6.43 7.97
C PHE A 98 -7.67 7.00 8.15
N TRP A 99 -7.09 7.50 7.07
CA TRP A 99 -5.78 8.14 7.11
C TRP A 99 -5.79 9.46 6.34
N ASP A 100 -4.95 10.37 6.83
CA ASP A 100 -4.63 11.66 6.23
C ASP A 100 -3.23 12.09 6.68
#